data_AF-A0A328N1T7-F1
#
_entry.id   AF-A0A328N1T7-F1
#
_cell.length_a   1.000
_cell.length_b   1.000
_cell.length_c   1.000
_cell.angle_alpha   90.00
_cell.angle_beta   90.00
_cell.angle_gamma   90.00
#
_symmetry.space_group_name_H-M   'P 1'
#
loop_
_entity.id
_entity.type
_entity.pdbx_description
1 polymer ?
#
loop_
_entity_poly.entity_id
_entity_poly.type
_entity_poly.pdbx_seq_one_letter_code
_entity_poly.pdbx_strand_id
1 'polypeptide(L)'
;MRPDEFLRALTQLPPPLHDRVLILRPYTRATRCDDCQGIGDAVHLALTAAHYDELTSAAELLDTAERLAAAHTEHSGRKADCLPLPDQDRGRGRVIRWAKAAGPLVAATDASWKGRAGGIGYVVSDGHYGLLGRGTGRLDPTGRSRVLVDELRAVDYLLTGYDEVPAGMTVLLDSLTAVRYLHRWQAGETDAMPAGYSLRQRRWSDKPTLVRLAEQVAHRPDVTFAHVKGHSGHALNEAADGLSHMARRRREESFDLRPRAHALVDAFLRDWHANAVV
;
A
#
# COMPACT_ATOMS: atom_id res chain seq x y z
N MET A 1 -9.42 -5.78 -5.71
CA MET A 1 -8.19 -6.55 -5.33
C MET A 1 -7.14 -5.62 -4.74
N ARG A 2 -6.20 -6.09 -3.92
CA ARG A 2 -4.98 -5.29 -3.63
C ARG A 2 -4.02 -5.35 -4.83
N PRO A 3 -3.24 -4.28 -5.10
CA PRO A 3 -2.24 -4.30 -6.17
C PRO A 3 -1.25 -5.46 -6.11
N ASP A 4 -0.77 -5.81 -4.92
CA ASP A 4 0.21 -6.88 -4.73
C ASP A 4 -0.38 -8.29 -4.89
N GLU A 5 -1.67 -8.45 -4.59
CA GLU A 5 -2.41 -9.69 -4.89
C GLU A 5 -2.61 -9.85 -6.39
N PHE A 6 -2.96 -8.76 -7.07
CA PHE A 6 -3.11 -8.73 -8.52
C PHE A 6 -1.81 -9.09 -9.24
N LEU A 7 -0.69 -8.47 -8.86
CA LEU A 7 0.62 -8.76 -9.46
C LEU A 7 1.07 -10.21 -9.22
N ARG A 8 0.80 -10.77 -8.03
CA ARG A 8 1.10 -12.19 -7.78
C ARG A 8 0.22 -13.12 -8.61
N ALA A 9 -1.08 -12.87 -8.70
CA ALA A 9 -1.97 -13.66 -9.52
C ALA A 9 -1.62 -13.57 -11.02
N LEU A 10 -1.13 -12.41 -11.47
CA LEU A 10 -0.60 -12.22 -12.82
C LEU A 10 0.54 -13.20 -13.13
N THR A 11 1.45 -13.48 -12.18
CA THR A 11 2.55 -14.45 -12.39
C THR A 11 2.10 -15.90 -12.57
N GLN A 12 0.84 -16.21 -12.30
CA GLN A 12 0.24 -17.54 -12.43
C GLN A 12 -0.45 -17.74 -13.78
N LEU A 13 -0.57 -16.68 -14.59
CA LEU A 13 -1.15 -16.76 -15.91
C LEU A 13 -0.08 -17.12 -16.96
N PRO A 14 -0.47 -17.68 -18.12
CA PRO A 14 0.41 -17.77 -19.27
C PRO A 14 0.53 -16.40 -19.96
N PRO A 15 1.65 -16.12 -20.67
CA PRO A 15 1.91 -14.82 -21.29
C PRO A 15 0.75 -14.24 -22.14
N PRO A 16 -0.01 -15.02 -22.92
CA PRO A 16 -1.12 -14.48 -23.72
C PRO A 16 -2.26 -13.87 -22.90
N LEU A 17 -2.40 -14.26 -21.62
CA LEU A 17 -3.43 -13.73 -20.73
C LEU A 17 -2.93 -12.55 -19.87
N HIS A 18 -1.62 -12.29 -19.84
CA HIS A 18 -1.04 -11.20 -19.04
C HIS A 18 -1.52 -9.84 -19.50
N ASP A 19 -1.34 -9.55 -20.79
CA ASP A 19 -1.65 -8.23 -21.36
C ASP A 19 -3.14 -7.91 -21.24
N ARG A 20 -3.98 -8.94 -21.42
CA ARG A 20 -5.44 -8.86 -21.28
C ARG A 20 -5.85 -8.44 -19.88
N VAL A 21 -5.29 -9.09 -18.86
CA VAL A 21 -5.55 -8.76 -17.45
C VAL A 21 -5.04 -7.37 -17.08
N LEU A 22 -3.88 -6.96 -17.58
CA LEU A 22 -3.31 -5.64 -17.31
C LEU A 22 -4.22 -4.50 -17.81
N ILE A 23 -4.83 -4.66 -18.99
CA ILE A 23 -5.80 -3.69 -19.53
C ILE A 23 -7.03 -3.57 -18.62
N LEU A 24 -7.50 -4.68 -18.05
CA LEU A 24 -8.69 -4.74 -17.21
C LEU A 24 -8.44 -4.39 -15.73
N ARG A 25 -7.17 -4.20 -15.33
CA ARG A 25 -6.76 -3.85 -13.96
C ARG A 25 -7.57 -2.71 -13.32
N PRO A 26 -7.90 -1.59 -14.01
CA PRO A 26 -8.63 -0.49 -13.40
C PRO A 26 -9.99 -0.90 -12.80
N TYR A 27 -10.65 -1.93 -13.35
CA TYR A 27 -11.96 -2.42 -12.90
C TYR A 27 -11.87 -3.25 -11.60
N THR A 28 -10.68 -3.66 -11.18
CA THR A 28 -10.48 -4.39 -9.91
C THR A 28 -10.53 -3.48 -8.67
N ARG A 29 -10.72 -2.17 -8.87
CA ARG A 29 -10.83 -1.17 -7.80
C ARG A 29 -12.29 -1.03 -7.35
N ALA A 30 -12.48 -0.73 -6.07
CA ALA A 30 -13.81 -0.45 -5.54
C ALA A 30 -14.42 0.78 -6.24
N THR A 31 -15.69 0.67 -6.64
CA THR A 31 -16.44 1.65 -7.42
C THR A 31 -17.92 1.58 -7.03
N ARG A 32 -18.72 2.59 -7.40
CA ARG A 32 -20.18 2.57 -7.21
C ARG A 32 -20.93 2.17 -8.47
N CYS A 33 -20.21 1.93 -9.56
CA CYS A 33 -20.80 1.52 -10.83
C CYS A 33 -20.94 0.00 -10.88
N ASP A 34 -22.18 -0.49 -10.98
CA ASP A 34 -22.49 -1.92 -11.04
C ASP A 34 -21.80 -2.61 -12.21
N ASP A 35 -21.72 -1.96 -13.38
CA ASP A 35 -21.02 -2.51 -14.55
C ASP A 35 -19.51 -2.66 -14.29
N CYS A 36 -18.86 -1.62 -13.75
CA CYS A 36 -17.45 -1.70 -13.37
C CYS A 36 -17.20 -2.79 -12.33
N GLN A 37 -18.13 -2.95 -11.39
CA GLN A 37 -18.06 -4.02 -10.38
C GLN A 37 -18.19 -5.40 -11.03
N GLY A 38 -19.14 -5.60 -11.96
CA GLY A 38 -19.29 -6.86 -12.69
C GLY A 38 -18.07 -7.21 -13.55
N ILE A 39 -17.45 -6.23 -14.20
CA ILE A 39 -16.17 -6.43 -14.91
C ILE A 39 -15.08 -6.84 -13.91
N GLY A 40 -14.96 -6.12 -12.80
CA GLY A 40 -14.00 -6.41 -11.74
C GLY A 40 -14.15 -7.81 -11.16
N ASP A 41 -15.39 -8.25 -10.90
CA ASP A 41 -15.71 -9.57 -10.38
C ASP A 41 -15.32 -10.68 -11.36
N ALA A 42 -15.54 -10.49 -12.66
CA ALA A 42 -15.10 -11.43 -13.70
C ALA A 42 -13.56 -11.54 -13.74
N VAL A 43 -12.83 -10.43 -13.65
CA VAL A 43 -11.35 -10.43 -13.57
C VAL A 43 -10.88 -11.14 -12.30
N HIS A 44 -11.54 -10.87 -11.17
CA HIS A 44 -11.25 -11.52 -9.89
C HIS A 44 -11.43 -13.04 -9.96
N LEU A 45 -12.51 -13.51 -10.56
CA LEU A 45 -12.77 -14.93 -10.77
C LEU A 45 -11.75 -15.54 -11.74
N ALA A 46 -11.35 -14.84 -12.81
CA ALA A 46 -10.34 -15.34 -13.73
C ALA A 46 -8.99 -15.57 -13.04
N LEU A 47 -8.56 -14.60 -12.22
CA LEU A 47 -7.34 -14.70 -11.42
C LEU A 47 -7.42 -15.81 -10.37
N THR A 48 -8.61 -16.03 -9.80
CA THR A 48 -8.85 -17.14 -8.87
C THR A 48 -8.79 -18.48 -9.61
N ALA A 49 -9.37 -18.59 -10.80
CA ALA A 49 -9.30 -19.80 -11.62
C ALA A 49 -7.85 -20.14 -11.99
N ALA A 50 -7.06 -19.15 -12.42
CA ALA A 50 -5.63 -19.32 -12.69
C ALA A 50 -4.85 -19.80 -11.45
N HIS A 51 -5.20 -19.32 -10.27
CA HIS A 51 -4.61 -19.80 -9.02
C HIS A 51 -4.81 -21.31 -8.77
N TYR A 52 -5.91 -21.87 -9.28
CA TYR A 52 -6.23 -23.29 -9.20
C TYR A 52 -5.86 -24.07 -10.47
N ASP A 53 -5.03 -23.52 -11.35
CA ASP A 53 -4.60 -24.11 -12.63
C ASP A 53 -5.75 -24.35 -13.64
N GLU A 54 -6.89 -23.68 -13.45
CA GLU A 54 -8.06 -23.74 -14.32
C GLU A 54 -7.93 -22.70 -15.46
N LEU A 55 -6.90 -22.85 -16.29
CA LEU A 55 -6.51 -21.84 -17.29
C LEU A 55 -7.56 -21.61 -18.39
N THR A 56 -8.31 -22.65 -18.77
CA THR A 56 -9.42 -22.52 -19.74
C THR A 56 -10.53 -21.64 -19.16
N SER A 57 -10.94 -21.93 -17.93
CA SER A 57 -11.93 -21.12 -17.20
C SER A 57 -11.45 -19.69 -17.02
N ALA A 58 -10.17 -19.49 -16.71
CA ALA A 58 -9.57 -18.17 -16.61
C ALA A 58 -9.68 -17.39 -17.93
N ALA A 59 -9.40 -18.03 -19.08
CA ALA A 59 -9.53 -17.39 -20.38
C ALA A 59 -10.98 -17.00 -20.71
N GLU A 60 -11.96 -17.88 -20.45
CA GLU A 60 -13.39 -17.62 -20.69
C GLU A 60 -13.94 -16.48 -19.81
N LEU A 61 -13.48 -16.40 -18.56
CA LEU A 61 -13.82 -15.31 -17.65
C LEU A 61 -13.21 -13.98 -18.10
N LEU A 62 -12.00 -13.99 -18.67
CA LEU A 62 -11.39 -12.79 -19.28
C LEU A 62 -12.12 -12.37 -20.56
N ASP A 63 -12.54 -13.31 -21.41
CA ASP A 63 -13.38 -12.99 -22.58
C ASP A 63 -14.68 -12.30 -22.14
N THR A 64 -15.25 -12.76 -21.02
CA THR A 64 -16.45 -12.15 -20.44
C THR A 64 -16.17 -10.74 -19.92
N ALA A 65 -15.08 -10.55 -19.17
CA ALA A 65 -14.68 -9.25 -18.67
C ALA A 65 -14.41 -8.25 -19.80
N GLU A 66 -13.75 -8.67 -20.87
CA GLU A 66 -13.48 -7.85 -22.05
C GLU A 66 -14.75 -7.48 -22.81
N ARG A 67 -15.69 -8.42 -22.99
CA ARG A 67 -17.00 -8.11 -23.59
C ARG A 67 -17.79 -7.11 -22.76
N LEU A 68 -17.81 -7.28 -21.43
CA LEU A 68 -18.46 -6.34 -20.52
C LEU A 68 -17.81 -4.96 -20.58
N ALA A 69 -16.47 -4.89 -20.57
CA ALA A 69 -15.73 -3.64 -20.69
C ALA A 69 -15.95 -2.95 -22.04
N ALA A 70 -16.01 -3.72 -23.14
CA ALA A 70 -16.30 -3.20 -24.48
C ALA A 70 -17.76 -2.74 -24.64
N ALA A 71 -18.72 -3.37 -23.96
CA ALA A 71 -20.10 -2.88 -23.91
C ALA A 71 -20.22 -1.61 -23.05
N HIS A 72 -19.32 -1.45 -22.08
CA HIS A 72 -19.20 -0.30 -21.20
C HIS A 72 -18.40 0.85 -21.85
N THR A 73 -18.74 1.22 -23.10
CA THR A 73 -18.00 2.18 -23.96
C THR A 73 -18.14 3.67 -23.63
N GLU A 74 -18.98 4.08 -22.68
CA GLU A 74 -19.16 5.51 -22.32
C GLU A 74 -18.15 6.06 -21.28
N HIS A 75 -17.03 5.38 -21.04
CA HIS A 75 -16.23 5.60 -19.82
C HIS A 75 -14.80 6.12 -20.03
N SER A 76 -14.65 7.19 -20.82
CA SER A 76 -13.51 8.09 -20.66
C SER A 76 -13.69 9.00 -19.44
N GLY A 77 -13.71 8.43 -18.23
CA GLY A 77 -13.47 9.15 -16.96
C GLY A 77 -14.41 10.29 -16.55
N ARG A 78 -15.67 10.36 -17.03
CA ARG A 78 -16.57 11.51 -16.75
C ARG A 78 -17.74 11.26 -15.80
N LYS A 79 -18.24 10.02 -15.62
CA LYS A 79 -19.31 9.74 -14.64
C LYS A 79 -18.72 9.53 -13.25
N ALA A 80 -19.22 10.31 -12.28
CA ALA A 80 -18.71 10.31 -10.89
C ALA A 80 -18.79 8.93 -10.22
N ASP A 81 -19.76 8.09 -10.60
CA ASP A 81 -19.97 6.77 -9.99
C ASP A 81 -18.95 5.72 -10.46
N CYS A 82 -18.33 5.95 -11.62
CA CYS A 82 -17.32 5.08 -12.22
C CYS A 82 -15.90 5.47 -11.80
N LEU A 83 -15.74 6.64 -11.17
CA LEU A 83 -14.49 6.93 -10.48
C LEU A 83 -14.30 5.84 -9.42
N PRO A 84 -13.07 5.32 -9.26
CA PRO A 84 -12.74 4.54 -8.09
C PRO A 84 -13.24 5.33 -6.88
N LEU A 85 -13.97 4.66 -6.00
CA LEU A 85 -14.24 5.24 -4.70
C LEU A 85 -12.87 5.70 -4.18
N PRO A 86 -12.77 6.92 -3.62
CA PRO A 86 -11.58 7.27 -2.84
C PRO A 86 -11.35 6.08 -1.91
N ASP A 87 -10.10 5.74 -1.59
CA ASP A 87 -9.77 4.62 -0.70
C ASP A 87 -10.29 4.95 0.72
N GLN A 88 -11.61 4.99 0.87
CA GLN A 88 -12.36 5.71 1.89
C GLN A 88 -12.17 5.02 3.24
N ASP A 89 -11.72 3.77 3.20
CA ASP A 89 -11.51 2.90 4.34
C ASP A 89 -10.04 2.71 4.72
N ARG A 90 -9.09 3.26 3.95
CA ARG A 90 -7.66 3.08 4.28
C ARG A 90 -6.94 4.33 4.71
N GLY A 91 -7.54 5.52 4.59
CA GLY A 91 -6.88 6.76 5.02
C GLY A 91 -5.73 7.20 4.12
N ARG A 92 -5.79 6.90 2.82
CA ARG A 92 -4.83 7.42 1.83
C ARG A 92 -5.31 8.72 1.21
N GLY A 93 -4.38 9.54 0.75
CA GLY A 93 -4.67 10.78 0.03
C GLY A 93 -3.47 11.28 -0.76
N ARG A 94 -3.69 12.36 -1.51
CA ARG A 94 -2.62 13.04 -2.24
C ARG A 94 -2.81 14.55 -2.20
N VAL A 95 -1.75 15.27 -1.88
CA VAL A 95 -1.69 16.73 -1.98
C VAL A 95 -1.28 17.10 -3.41
N ILE A 96 -2.25 17.37 -4.28
CA ILE A 96 -2.09 17.44 -5.76
C ILE A 96 -1.02 18.43 -6.23
N ARG A 97 -0.79 19.54 -5.51
CA ARG A 97 0.23 20.53 -5.90
C ARG A 97 1.66 19.96 -5.97
N TRP A 98 1.93 18.86 -5.26
CA TRP A 98 3.24 18.20 -5.25
C TRP A 98 3.37 17.08 -6.28
N ALA A 99 2.29 16.77 -7.02
CA ALA A 99 2.27 15.65 -7.97
C ALA A 99 3.27 15.77 -9.12
N LYS A 100 3.75 17.00 -9.39
CA LYS A 100 4.75 17.31 -10.42
C LYS A 100 6.05 17.87 -9.83
N ALA A 101 6.27 17.69 -8.53
CA ALA A 101 7.54 18.07 -7.92
C ALA A 101 8.68 17.28 -8.59
N ALA A 102 9.76 17.99 -8.94
CA ALA A 102 10.91 17.40 -9.60
C ALA A 102 11.82 16.68 -8.58
N GLY A 103 12.53 15.66 -9.04
CA GLY A 103 13.56 14.96 -8.26
C GLY A 103 13.22 13.50 -7.93
N PRO A 104 14.16 12.78 -7.30
CA PRO A 104 13.93 11.40 -6.86
C PRO A 104 12.75 11.29 -5.89
N LEU A 105 12.02 10.18 -5.99
CA LEU A 105 10.89 9.94 -5.11
C LEU A 105 11.39 9.46 -3.75
N VAL A 106 11.11 10.23 -2.71
CA VAL A 106 11.50 9.93 -1.33
C VAL A 106 10.23 9.78 -0.51
N ALA A 107 10.11 8.68 0.20
CA ALA A 107 9.04 8.39 1.13
C ALA A 107 9.59 8.28 2.55
N ALA A 108 8.76 8.55 3.55
CA ALA A 108 9.05 8.22 4.94
C ALA A 108 7.88 7.43 5.52
N THR A 109 8.18 6.49 6.40
CA THR A 109 7.19 5.66 7.10
C THR A 109 7.46 5.68 8.59
N ASP A 110 6.40 5.64 9.39
CA ASP A 110 6.53 5.59 10.85
C ASP A 110 5.35 4.86 11.49
N ALA A 111 5.55 4.36 12.71
CA ALA A 111 4.55 3.72 13.53
C ALA A 111 4.52 4.25 14.98
N SER A 112 3.31 4.45 15.49
CA SER A 112 3.08 4.93 16.85
C SER A 112 2.20 3.98 17.65
N TRP A 113 2.62 3.70 18.89
CA TRP A 113 1.88 2.83 19.80
C TRP A 113 1.64 3.49 21.15
N LYS A 114 0.41 3.38 21.69
CA LYS A 114 0.07 3.76 23.06
C LYS A 114 -1.06 2.88 23.58
N GLY A 115 -0.85 2.26 24.74
CA GLY A 115 -1.83 1.33 25.32
C GLY A 115 -2.18 0.20 24.35
N ARG A 116 -3.46 0.13 23.94
CA ARG A 116 -3.98 -0.88 22.99
C ARG A 116 -4.21 -0.33 21.58
N ALA A 117 -3.86 0.93 21.33
CA ALA A 117 -3.99 1.58 20.03
C ALA A 117 -2.62 1.72 19.35
N GLY A 118 -2.58 1.34 18.08
CA GLY A 118 -1.46 1.58 17.17
C GLY A 118 -1.91 2.43 15.98
N GLY A 119 -0.97 3.13 15.36
CA GLY A 119 -1.17 3.84 14.12
C GLY A 119 0.08 3.77 13.27
N ILE A 120 -0.09 3.64 11.96
CA ILE A 120 1.00 3.68 10.98
C ILE A 120 0.74 4.84 10.01
N GLY A 121 1.81 5.45 9.52
CA GLY A 121 1.75 6.58 8.59
C GLY A 121 2.84 6.49 7.53
N TYR A 122 2.56 7.06 6.35
CA TYR A 122 3.58 7.35 5.37
C TYR A 122 3.30 8.68 4.67
N VAL A 123 4.36 9.31 4.16
CA VAL A 123 4.31 10.45 3.24
C VAL A 123 5.34 10.25 2.14
N VAL A 124 5.06 10.78 0.96
CA VAL A 124 5.95 10.74 -0.20
C VAL A 124 6.14 12.15 -0.73
N SER A 125 7.35 12.45 -1.23
CA SER A 125 7.74 13.77 -1.73
C SER A 125 6.82 14.32 -2.83
N ASP A 126 6.10 13.46 -3.57
CA ASP A 126 5.14 13.86 -4.61
C ASP A 126 3.71 14.10 -4.10
N GLY A 127 3.53 14.15 -2.78
CA GLY A 127 2.25 14.45 -2.15
C GLY A 127 1.43 13.25 -1.74
N HIS A 128 1.79 12.01 -2.10
CA HIS A 128 1.06 10.85 -1.60
C HIS A 128 1.25 10.69 -0.10
N TYR A 129 0.20 10.29 0.59
CA TYR A 129 0.27 9.96 2.01
C TYR A 129 -0.77 8.91 2.37
N GLY A 130 -0.54 8.26 3.51
CA GLY A 130 -1.51 7.34 4.10
C GLY A 130 -1.37 7.30 5.60
N LEU A 131 -2.49 7.03 6.27
CA LEU A 131 -2.52 6.79 7.71
C LEU A 131 -3.58 5.76 8.08
N LEU A 132 -3.23 4.80 8.92
CA LEU A 132 -4.10 3.69 9.30
C LEU A 132 -3.97 3.38 10.79
N GLY A 133 -5.11 3.43 11.50
CA GLY A 133 -5.19 3.08 12.91
C GLY A 133 -5.54 1.61 13.11
N ARG A 134 -4.97 0.97 14.14
CA ARG A 134 -5.28 -0.40 14.53
C ARG A 134 -5.37 -0.57 16.04
N GLY A 135 -6.05 -1.62 16.48
CA GLY A 135 -6.10 -2.02 17.88
C GLY A 135 -5.48 -3.40 18.09
N THR A 136 -5.06 -3.70 19.33
CA THR A 136 -4.73 -5.07 19.74
C THR A 136 -5.97 -5.84 20.20
N GLY A 137 -6.21 -7.02 19.64
CA GLY A 137 -7.17 -8.01 20.14
C GLY A 137 -6.48 -9.28 20.65
N ARG A 138 -7.26 -10.26 21.13
CA ARG A 138 -6.75 -11.55 21.66
C ARG A 138 -5.91 -12.34 20.65
N LEU A 139 -6.10 -12.09 19.36
CA LEU A 139 -5.40 -12.75 18.25
C LEU A 139 -4.45 -11.79 17.50
N ASP A 140 -3.95 -10.73 18.15
CA ASP A 140 -3.05 -9.77 17.50
C ASP A 140 -1.74 -10.47 17.03
N PRO A 141 -1.47 -10.55 15.71
CA PRO A 141 -0.42 -11.41 15.19
C PRO A 141 0.99 -10.83 15.31
N THR A 142 1.10 -9.66 15.92
CA THR A 142 2.29 -8.81 16.05
C THR A 142 3.32 -9.37 17.04
N GLY A 143 2.90 -10.25 17.93
CA GLY A 143 3.78 -10.84 18.93
C GLY A 143 4.34 -9.82 19.93
N ARG A 144 5.53 -10.11 20.46
CA ARG A 144 6.23 -9.27 21.45
C ARG A 144 6.90 -8.04 20.83
N SER A 145 7.25 -8.09 19.54
CA SER A 145 7.94 -7.01 18.82
C SER A 145 6.97 -6.01 18.17
N ARG A 146 6.00 -5.51 18.93
CA ARG A 146 4.87 -4.73 18.39
C ARG A 146 5.27 -3.52 17.56
N VAL A 147 6.17 -2.70 18.10
CA VAL A 147 6.64 -1.47 17.44
C VAL A 147 7.33 -1.83 16.12
N LEU A 148 8.35 -2.71 16.16
CA LEU A 148 9.07 -3.16 14.97
C LEU A 148 8.16 -3.73 13.87
N VAL A 149 7.18 -4.55 14.24
CA VAL A 149 6.26 -5.12 13.24
C VAL A 149 5.37 -4.03 12.63
N ASP A 150 4.96 -3.03 13.40
CA ASP A 150 4.17 -1.93 12.87
C ASP A 150 5.01 -0.96 12.02
N GLU A 151 6.31 -0.75 12.32
CA GLU A 151 7.24 -0.08 11.41
C GLU A 151 7.27 -0.77 10.04
N LEU A 152 7.46 -2.09 10.05
CA LEU A 152 7.48 -2.87 8.81
C LEU A 152 6.11 -2.85 8.11
N ARG A 153 5.00 -2.82 8.85
CA ARG A 153 3.67 -2.65 8.25
C ARG A 153 3.45 -1.27 7.66
N ALA A 154 4.06 -0.22 8.20
CA ALA A 154 4.04 1.10 7.60
C ALA A 154 4.66 1.06 6.19
N VAL A 155 5.72 0.27 6.01
CA VAL A 155 6.31 -0.02 4.69
C VAL A 155 5.36 -0.82 3.78
N ASP A 156 4.76 -1.93 4.23
CA ASP A 156 3.72 -2.65 3.42
C ASP A 156 2.60 -1.70 3.02
N TYR A 157 2.19 -0.82 3.92
CA TYR A 157 1.12 0.11 3.71
C TYR A 157 1.48 1.23 2.71
N LEU A 158 2.73 1.70 2.70
CA LEU A 158 3.29 2.57 1.66
C LEU A 158 3.34 1.85 0.31
N LEU A 159 4.00 0.69 0.24
CA LEU A 159 4.29 0.02 -1.02
C LEU A 159 3.01 -0.46 -1.72
N THR A 160 2.02 -0.91 -0.95
CA THR A 160 0.70 -1.27 -1.50
C THR A 160 -0.20 -0.06 -1.74
N GLY A 161 0.32 1.16 -1.53
CA GLY A 161 -0.24 2.44 -1.99
C GLY A 161 -0.13 2.63 -3.50
N TYR A 162 0.78 1.89 -4.13
CA TYR A 162 1.05 1.98 -5.55
C TYR A 162 0.56 0.75 -6.30
N ASP A 163 0.14 0.97 -7.53
CA ASP A 163 -0.08 -0.11 -8.48
C ASP A 163 1.24 -0.78 -8.87
N GLU A 164 2.24 0.05 -9.15
CA GLU A 164 3.62 -0.33 -9.34
C GLU A 164 4.46 0.61 -8.51
N VAL A 165 5.26 0.06 -7.60
CA VAL A 165 6.18 0.88 -6.79
C VAL A 165 7.15 1.59 -7.75
N PRO A 166 7.23 2.93 -7.71
CA PRO A 166 8.14 3.69 -8.54
C PRO A 166 9.59 3.22 -8.38
N ALA A 167 10.26 2.98 -9.51
CA ALA A 167 11.65 2.54 -9.53
C ALA A 167 12.57 3.60 -8.91
N GLY A 168 13.55 3.16 -8.13
CA GLY A 168 14.50 4.07 -7.47
C GLY A 168 13.94 4.82 -6.27
N MET A 169 12.74 4.48 -5.78
CA MET A 169 12.18 5.09 -4.56
C MET A 169 13.12 4.89 -3.37
N THR A 170 13.37 5.95 -2.62
CA THR A 170 14.02 5.86 -1.30
C THR A 170 12.95 5.90 -0.21
N VAL A 171 12.99 4.93 0.71
CA VAL A 171 12.10 4.85 1.87
C VAL A 171 12.91 5.09 3.14
N LEU A 172 12.54 6.14 3.87
CA LEU A 172 13.17 6.57 5.11
C LEU A 172 12.43 5.95 6.30
N LEU A 173 13.21 5.43 7.26
CA LEU A 173 12.72 4.88 8.52
C LEU A 173 13.60 5.35 9.67
N ASP A 174 13.04 5.52 10.86
CA ASP A 174 13.82 5.83 12.07
C ASP A 174 14.26 4.58 12.86
N SER A 175 13.79 3.41 12.45
CA SER A 175 14.12 2.12 13.05
C SER A 175 15.21 1.39 12.27
N LEU A 176 16.46 1.47 12.77
CA LEU A 176 17.58 0.67 12.26
C LEU A 176 17.26 -0.83 12.22
N THR A 177 16.43 -1.32 13.15
CA THR A 177 16.03 -2.73 13.17
C THR A 177 15.12 -3.07 12.01
N ALA A 178 14.17 -2.20 11.67
CA ALA A 178 13.31 -2.38 10.49
C ALA A 178 14.14 -2.35 9.20
N VAL A 179 15.04 -1.38 9.05
CA VAL A 179 15.96 -1.27 7.91
C VAL A 179 16.76 -2.56 7.72
N ARG A 180 17.29 -3.17 8.81
CA ARG A 180 18.00 -4.46 8.73
C ARG A 180 17.12 -5.60 8.20
N TYR A 181 15.85 -5.70 8.61
CA TYR A 181 14.96 -6.73 8.07
C TYR A 181 14.69 -6.52 6.58
N LEU A 182 14.45 -5.27 6.17
CA LEU A 182 14.20 -4.93 4.77
C LEU A 182 15.40 -5.30 3.88
N HIS A 183 16.63 -4.99 4.30
CA HIS A 183 17.82 -5.42 3.56
C HIS A 183 18.05 -6.94 3.55
N ARG A 184 17.76 -7.65 4.65
CA ARG A 184 17.80 -9.12 4.65
C ARG A 184 16.81 -9.72 3.66
N TRP A 185 15.61 -9.15 3.57
CA TRP A 185 14.63 -9.57 2.58
C TRP A 185 15.07 -9.24 1.15
N GLN A 186 15.70 -8.08 0.90
CA GLN A 186 16.32 -7.79 -0.40
C GLN A 186 17.44 -8.79 -0.75
N ALA A 187 18.15 -9.31 0.24
CA ALA A 187 19.15 -10.36 0.08
C ALA A 187 18.55 -11.78 -0.08
N GLY A 188 17.21 -11.90 -0.10
CA GLY A 188 16.51 -13.17 -0.29
C GLY A 188 16.19 -13.95 1.00
N GLU A 189 16.52 -13.42 2.18
CA GLU A 189 16.20 -14.07 3.46
C GLU A 189 14.72 -13.90 3.86
N THR A 190 13.77 -14.24 2.98
CA THR A 190 12.33 -13.94 3.15
C THR A 190 11.68 -14.62 4.36
N ASP A 191 12.29 -15.68 4.89
CA ASP A 191 11.82 -16.37 6.10
C ASP A 191 12.27 -15.69 7.41
N ALA A 192 13.15 -14.69 7.33
CA ALA A 192 13.60 -13.93 8.47
C ALA A 192 12.47 -13.03 9.02
N MET A 193 11.87 -13.43 10.13
CA MET A 193 10.74 -12.72 10.73
C MET A 193 11.08 -12.16 12.12
N PRO A 194 10.49 -11.00 12.52
CA PRO A 194 10.60 -10.52 13.89
C PRO A 194 10.20 -11.57 14.93
N ALA A 195 10.89 -11.58 16.06
CA ALA A 195 10.67 -12.57 17.10
C ALA A 195 9.20 -12.59 17.59
N GLY A 196 8.60 -13.78 17.54
CA GLY A 196 7.21 -13.98 17.95
C GLY A 196 6.16 -13.47 16.95
N TYR A 197 6.56 -13.07 15.73
CA TYR A 197 5.60 -12.79 14.67
C TYR A 197 4.82 -14.04 14.30
N SER A 198 3.49 -13.95 14.29
CA SER A 198 2.63 -15.11 14.03
C SER A 198 2.51 -15.40 12.53
N LEU A 199 2.93 -16.59 12.10
CA LEU A 199 2.79 -17.05 10.71
C LEU A 199 1.43 -17.68 10.38
N ARG A 200 0.50 -17.69 11.33
CA ARG A 200 -0.84 -18.28 11.14
C ARG A 200 -1.55 -17.68 9.91
N GLN A 201 -2.24 -18.51 9.15
CA GLN A 201 -3.07 -18.05 8.03
C GLN A 201 -4.09 -16.98 8.48
N ARG A 202 -4.34 -15.96 7.64
CA ARG A 202 -5.30 -14.89 7.96
C ARG A 202 -6.65 -15.21 7.33
N ARG A 203 -7.72 -14.78 7.99
CA ARG A 203 -9.10 -14.98 7.49
C ARG A 203 -9.35 -14.28 6.15
N TRP A 204 -8.64 -13.18 5.90
CA TRP A 204 -8.87 -12.27 4.77
C TRP A 204 -7.64 -12.15 3.86
N SER A 205 -6.63 -13.02 4.02
CA SER A 205 -5.45 -13.07 3.17
C SER A 205 -4.73 -14.39 3.38
N ASP A 206 -4.29 -15.01 2.29
CA ASP A 206 -3.60 -16.31 2.35
C ASP A 206 -2.24 -16.23 3.05
N LYS A 207 -1.64 -15.03 3.11
CA LYS A 207 -0.33 -14.80 3.72
C LYS A 207 -0.35 -13.71 4.79
N PRO A 208 0.39 -13.90 5.90
CA PRO A 208 0.71 -12.83 6.85
C PRO A 208 1.31 -11.59 6.18
N THR A 209 0.99 -10.39 6.69
CA THR A 209 1.48 -9.11 6.13
C THR A 209 2.99 -9.06 5.95
N LEU A 210 3.79 -9.48 6.95
CA LEU A 210 5.25 -9.40 6.84
C LEU A 210 5.83 -10.45 5.91
N VAL A 211 5.17 -11.60 5.76
CA VAL A 211 5.57 -12.61 4.75
C VAL A 211 5.37 -12.03 3.36
N ARG A 212 4.23 -11.40 3.08
CA ARG A 212 4.00 -10.71 1.79
C ARG A 212 4.98 -9.57 1.57
N LEU A 213 5.27 -8.78 2.60
CA LEU A 213 6.22 -7.68 2.50
C LEU A 213 7.63 -8.21 2.19
N ALA A 214 8.08 -9.27 2.86
CA ALA A 214 9.37 -9.90 2.61
C ALA A 214 9.49 -10.37 1.15
N GLU A 215 8.47 -11.07 0.65
CA GLU A 215 8.38 -11.48 -0.75
C GLU A 215 8.42 -10.27 -1.69
N GLN A 216 7.63 -9.22 -1.42
CA GLN A 216 7.59 -8.03 -2.25
C GLN A 216 8.94 -7.30 -2.29
N VAL A 217 9.60 -7.17 -1.14
CA VAL A 217 10.89 -6.48 -1.00
C VAL A 217 12.02 -7.28 -1.66
N ALA A 218 11.99 -8.61 -1.61
CA ALA A 218 12.96 -9.46 -2.30
C ALA A 218 12.98 -9.23 -3.83
N HIS A 219 11.84 -8.86 -4.42
CA HIS A 219 11.72 -8.54 -5.84
C HIS A 219 11.96 -7.06 -6.16
N ARG A 220 12.47 -6.27 -5.19
CA ARG A 220 12.66 -4.82 -5.31
C ARG A 220 14.05 -4.37 -4.89
N PRO A 221 15.11 -4.78 -5.62
CA PRO A 221 16.46 -4.26 -5.42
C PRO A 221 16.60 -2.78 -5.81
N ASP A 222 15.63 -2.25 -6.57
CA ASP A 222 15.54 -0.85 -7.00
C ASP A 222 15.04 0.10 -5.90
N VAL A 223 14.44 -0.41 -4.83
CA VAL A 223 13.99 0.40 -3.69
C VAL A 223 15.13 0.53 -2.69
N THR A 224 15.47 1.75 -2.30
CA THR A 224 16.49 2.01 -1.27
C THR A 224 15.82 2.20 0.08
N PHE A 225 16.26 1.47 1.11
CA PHE A 225 15.83 1.69 2.50
C PHE A 225 16.94 2.41 3.24
N ALA A 226 16.63 3.54 3.86
CA ALA A 226 17.61 4.35 4.56
C ALA A 226 17.14 4.73 5.96
N HIS A 227 18.07 4.76 6.89
CA HIS A 227 17.80 5.21 8.25
C HIS A 227 17.94 6.73 8.37
N VAL A 228 16.96 7.37 8.98
CA VAL A 228 17.02 8.76 9.42
C VAL A 228 16.92 8.83 10.94
N LYS A 229 17.62 9.77 11.56
CA LYS A 229 17.50 9.93 13.00
C LYS A 229 16.09 10.45 13.33
N GLY A 230 15.34 9.70 14.16
CA GLY A 230 14.04 10.16 14.68
C GLY A 230 14.17 11.49 15.43
N HIS A 231 13.14 12.33 15.34
CA HIS A 231 13.07 13.65 15.98
C HIS A 231 14.25 14.58 15.65
N SER A 232 14.79 14.48 14.44
CA SER A 232 15.88 15.33 13.95
C SER A 232 15.41 16.55 13.17
N GLY A 233 14.09 16.71 12.98
CA GLY A 233 13.53 17.76 12.13
C GLY A 233 13.52 17.39 10.65
N HIS A 234 13.74 16.12 10.30
CA HIS A 234 13.64 15.67 8.92
C HIS A 234 12.19 15.71 8.44
N ALA A 235 11.83 16.68 7.61
CA ALA A 235 10.45 17.03 7.28
C ALA A 235 9.53 15.85 6.90
N LEU A 236 9.99 14.93 6.02
CA LEU A 236 9.18 13.76 5.65
C LEU A 236 8.98 12.79 6.83
N ASN A 237 9.99 12.60 7.68
CA ASN A 237 9.90 11.69 8.81
C ASN A 237 8.96 12.23 9.88
N GLU A 238 9.09 13.52 10.21
CA GLU A 238 8.19 14.20 11.16
C GLU A 238 6.73 14.19 10.66
N ALA A 239 6.52 14.28 9.35
CA ALA A 239 5.19 14.12 8.77
C ALA A 239 4.64 12.70 8.91
N ALA A 240 5.47 11.67 8.67
CA ALA A 240 5.08 10.29 8.88
C ALA A 240 4.74 10.01 10.37
N ASP A 241 5.53 10.54 11.31
CA ASP A 241 5.26 10.49 12.76
C ASP A 241 3.92 11.15 13.11
N GLY A 242 3.71 12.37 12.62
CA GLY A 242 2.45 13.10 12.83
C GLY A 242 1.23 12.33 12.33
N LEU A 243 1.35 11.67 11.17
CA LEU A 243 0.31 10.82 10.60
C LEU A 243 0.07 9.55 11.44
N SER A 244 1.12 8.87 11.89
CA SER A 244 1.04 7.67 12.71
C SER A 244 0.39 7.97 14.07
N HIS A 245 0.74 9.10 14.69
CA HIS A 245 0.13 9.63 15.92
C HIS A 245 -1.35 9.98 15.73
N MET A 246 -1.71 10.63 14.63
CA MET A 246 -3.10 10.93 14.29
C MET A 246 -3.93 9.66 14.11
N ALA A 247 -3.43 8.69 13.34
CA ALA A 247 -4.09 7.41 13.11
C ALA A 247 -4.34 6.65 14.43
N ARG A 248 -3.34 6.63 15.32
CA ARG A 248 -3.44 6.03 16.65
C ARG A 248 -4.52 6.74 17.48
N ARG A 249 -4.47 8.06 17.59
CA ARG A 249 -5.42 8.85 18.40
C ARG A 249 -6.85 8.70 17.92
N ARG A 250 -7.07 8.59 16.60
CA ARG A 250 -8.42 8.41 16.02
C ARG A 250 -9.13 7.12 16.48
N ARG A 251 -8.39 6.15 17.07
CA ARG A 251 -8.96 4.93 17.68
C ARG A 251 -9.68 5.20 19.01
N GLU A 252 -9.29 6.26 19.70
CA GLU A 252 -9.79 6.61 21.04
C GLU A 252 -10.55 7.95 21.04
N GLU A 253 -10.21 8.83 20.11
CA GLU A 253 -10.77 10.18 19.98
C GLU A 253 -11.57 10.31 18.67
N SER A 254 -12.65 11.08 18.71
CA SER A 254 -13.39 11.47 17.50
C SER A 254 -12.93 12.85 17.03
N PHE A 255 -12.40 12.91 15.81
CA PHE A 255 -12.08 14.15 15.12
C PHE A 255 -12.02 13.92 13.62
N ASP A 256 -12.09 15.00 12.84
CA ASP A 256 -11.95 14.92 11.40
C ASP A 256 -10.48 14.69 11.03
N LEU A 257 -10.20 13.47 10.59
CA LEU A 257 -8.85 12.98 10.36
C LEU A 257 -8.28 13.51 9.03
N ARG A 258 -9.12 13.60 7.99
CA ARG A 258 -8.63 13.78 6.62
C ARG A 258 -8.12 15.21 6.35
N PRO A 259 -8.85 16.29 6.69
CA PRO A 259 -8.34 17.64 6.49
C PRO A 259 -7.08 17.91 7.32
N ARG A 260 -7.00 17.33 8.53
CA ARG A 260 -5.83 17.45 9.40
C ARG A 260 -4.61 16.75 8.82
N ALA A 261 -4.77 15.52 8.35
CA ALA A 261 -3.71 14.78 7.67
C ALA A 261 -3.22 15.50 6.41
N HIS A 262 -4.16 15.97 5.57
CA HIS A 262 -3.83 16.72 4.36
C HIS A 262 -3.06 18.01 4.67
N ALA A 263 -3.53 18.80 5.65
CA ALA A 263 -2.88 20.05 6.04
C ALA A 263 -1.48 19.81 6.62
N LEU A 264 -1.31 18.77 7.45
CA LEU A 264 -0.01 18.39 7.99
C LEU A 264 0.96 18.01 6.87
N VAL A 265 0.55 17.13 5.97
CA VAL A 265 1.39 16.67 4.85
C VAL A 265 1.78 17.85 3.96
N ASP A 266 0.83 18.71 3.62
CA ASP A 266 1.09 19.89 2.81
C ASP A 266 2.09 20.85 3.49
N ALA A 267 2.00 21.04 4.82
CA ALA A 267 2.94 21.88 5.57
C ALA A 267 4.38 21.33 5.54
N PHE A 268 4.57 20.04 5.84
CA PHE A 268 5.89 19.42 5.84
C PHE A 268 6.48 19.25 4.43
N LEU A 269 5.65 19.02 3.41
CA LEU A 269 6.12 18.98 2.02
C LEU A 269 6.57 20.36 1.54
N ARG A 270 5.96 21.46 2.00
CA ARG A 270 6.51 22.80 1.75
C ARG A 270 7.93 22.93 2.28
N ASP A 271 8.17 22.50 3.52
CA ASP A 271 9.50 22.55 4.15
C ASP A 271 10.50 21.64 3.45
N TRP A 272 10.11 20.40 3.12
CA TRP A 272 10.92 19.47 2.33
C TRP A 272 11.35 20.09 0.99
N HIS A 273 10.41 20.61 0.20
CA HIS A 273 10.70 21.17 -1.13
C HIS A 273 11.41 22.52 -1.07
N ALA A 274 11.29 23.27 0.02
CA ALA A 274 12.07 24.49 0.23
C ALA A 274 13.56 24.19 0.50
N ASN A 275 13.85 23.09 1.20
CA ASN A 275 15.20 22.72 1.62
C ASN A 275 15.88 21.69 0.70
N ALA A 276 15.14 21.04 -0.20
CA ALA A 276 15.68 20.08 -1.18
C ALA A 276 16.35 20.74 -2.40
N VAL A 277 16.19 22.06 -2.58
CA VAL A 277 16.85 22.85 -3.64
C VAL A 277 18.17 23.42 -3.09
N VAL A 278 19.16 22.54 -2.90
CA VAL A 278 20.59 22.90 -2.79
C VAL A 278 21.40 21.84 -3.51
#